data_AF-A0A938X4N0-F1
#
_entry.id   AF-A0A938X4N0-F1
#
_cell.length_a   1.000
_cell.length_b   1.000
_cell.length_c   1.000
_cell.angle_alpha   90.00
_cell.angle_beta   90.00
_cell.angle_gamma   90.00
#
_symmetry.space_group_name_H-M   'P 1'
#
loop_
_entity.id
_entity.type
_entity.pdbx_description
1 polymer ?
#
loop_
_entity_poly.entity_id
_entity_poly.type
_entity_poly.pdbx_seq_one_letter_code
_entity_poly.pdbx_strand_id
1 'polypeptide(L)' 'MKKRKVCIVILILAIIALLIGISYLVQGIYARGLGGVNYGSVIFPLLVGVIAVYFMKKN' A
#
# COMPACT_ATOMS: atom_id res chain seq x y z
N MET A 1 -7.24 23.03 -2.63
CA MET A 1 -8.27 22.03 -3.02
C MET A 1 -7.79 20.92 -3.96
N LYS A 2 -7.10 21.19 -5.08
CA LYS A 2 -6.66 20.15 -6.05
C LYS A 2 -5.71 19.10 -5.44
N LYS A 3 -4.70 19.53 -4.67
CA LYS A 3 -3.70 18.64 -4.04
C LYS A 3 -4.30 17.63 -3.05
N ARG A 4 -5.30 18.05 -2.24
CA ARG A 4 -6.00 17.19 -1.29
C ARG A 4 -6.82 16.11 -1.99
N LYS A 5 -7.53 16.45 -3.07
CA LYS A 5 -8.26 15.46 -3.90
C LYS A 5 -7.32 14.41 -4.50
N VAL A 6 -6.16 14.85 -5.01
CA VAL A 6 -5.13 13.93 -5.54
C VAL A 6 -4.62 12.98 -4.44
N CYS A 7 -4.33 13.49 -3.24
CA CYS A 7 -3.89 12.65 -2.12
C CYS A 7 -4.96 11.62 -1.71
N ILE A 8 -6.24 11.98 -1.73
CA ILE A 8 -7.34 11.05 -1.46
C ILE A 8 -7.39 9.93 -2.51
N VAL A 9 -7.25 10.27 -3.79
CA VAL A 9 -7.19 9.27 -4.87
C VAL A 9 -5.99 8.32 -4.69
N ILE A 10 -4.81 8.87 -4.38
CA ILE A 10 -3.60 8.07 -4.09
C ILE A 10 -3.84 7.15 -2.90
N LEU A 11 -4.50 7.63 -1.84
CA LEU A 11 -4.81 6.84 -0.67
C LEU A 11 -5.73 5.66 -0.99
N ILE A 12 -6.77 5.89 -1.79
CA ILE A 12 -7.70 4.84 -2.22
C ILE A 12 -6.95 3.79 -3.04
N LEU A 13 -6.12 4.21 -3.99
CA LEU A 13 -5.30 3.30 -4.80
C LEU A 13 -4.31 2.50 -3.93
N ALA A 14 -3.68 3.13 -2.94
CA ALA A 14 -2.80 2.47 -1.99
C ALA A 14 -3.53 1.42 -1.15
N ILE A 15 -4.76 1.69 -0.70
CA ILE A 15 -5.58 0.73 0.05
C ILE A 15 -5.93 -0.47 -0.82
N ILE A 16 -6.36 -0.25 -2.08
CA ILE A 16 -6.68 -1.34 -3.01
C ILE A 16 -5.44 -2.21 -3.27
N ALA A 17 -4.30 -1.57 -3.58
CA ALA A 17 -3.04 -2.27 -3.80
C ALA A 17 -2.58 -3.05 -2.56
N LEU A 18 -2.79 -2.50 -1.36
CA LEU A 18 -2.46 -3.16 -0.10
C LEU A 18 -3.29 -4.42 0.12
N LEU A 19 -4.61 -4.36 -0.09
CA LEU A 19 -5.51 -5.51 0.07
C LEU A 19 -5.14 -6.65 -0.88
N ILE A 20 -4.84 -6.31 -2.13
CA ILE A 20 -4.36 -7.27 -3.13
C ILE A 20 -3.00 -7.84 -2.71
N GLY A 21 -2.06 -6.97 -2.31
CA GLY A 21 -0.72 -7.34 -1.89
C GLY A 21 -0.71 -8.29 -0.69
N ILE A 22 -1.59 -8.08 0.30
CA ILE A 22 -1.76 -8.97 1.46
C ILE A 22 -2.24 -10.35 1.01
N SER A 23 -3.25 -10.42 0.14
CA SER A 23 -3.75 -11.71 -0.37
C SER A 23 -2.64 -12.51 -1.08
N TYR A 24 -1.86 -11.86 -1.94
CA TYR A 24 -0.72 -12.49 -2.60
C TYR A 24 0.40 -12.89 -1.63
N LEU A 25 0.67 -12.06 -0.62
CA LEU A 25 1.70 -12.35 0.37
C LEU A 25 1.31 -13.58 1.20
N VAL A 26 0.06 -13.66 1.66
CA VAL A 26 -0.45 -14.80 2.44
C VAL A 26 -0.41 -16.08 1.62
N GLN A 27 -0.91 -16.05 0.38
CA GLN A 27 -0.83 -17.21 -0.52
C GLN A 27 0.62 -17.61 -0.80
N GLY A 28 1.50 -16.63 -0.98
CA GLY A 28 2.93 -16.85 -1.16
C GLY A 28 3.56 -17.52 0.06
N ILE A 29 3.23 -17.08 1.28
CA ILE A 29 3.78 -17.63 2.52
C ILE A 29 3.31 -19.06 2.68
N TYR A 30 2.04 -19.33 2.40
CA TYR A 30 1.48 -20.67 2.44
C TYR A 30 2.18 -21.63 1.46
N ALA A 31 2.49 -21.16 0.25
CA ALA A 31 3.08 -21.99 -0.80
C ALA A 31 4.62 -22.13 -0.71
N ARG A 32 5.33 -21.11 -0.24
CA ARG A 32 6.81 -20.99 -0.36
C ARG A 32 7.52 -20.71 0.97
N GLY A 33 6.77 -20.57 2.07
CA GLY A 33 7.30 -20.16 3.37
C GLY A 33 7.67 -18.68 3.44
N LEU A 34 8.19 -18.25 4.59
CA LEU A 34 8.47 -16.83 4.88
C LEU A 34 9.61 -16.25 4.03
N GLY A 35 10.65 -17.03 3.71
CA GLY A 35 11.80 -16.54 2.94
C GLY A 35 11.55 -16.41 1.43
N GLY A 36 10.47 -17.00 0.91
CA GLY A 36 10.22 -17.14 -0.53
C GLY A 36 9.21 -16.15 -1.11
N VAL A 37 8.90 -15.06 -0.40
CA VAL A 37 7.83 -14.12 -0.78
C VAL A 37 8.31 -12.69 -0.95
N ASN A 38 7.62 -11.92 -1.79
CA ASN A 38 7.89 -10.51 -2.02
C ASN A 38 7.08 -9.64 -1.04
N TYR A 39 7.70 -9.23 0.07
CA TYR A 39 7.11 -8.30 1.03
C TYR A 39 6.88 -6.89 0.48
N GLY A 40 7.54 -6.54 -0.63
CA GLY A 40 7.36 -5.26 -1.31
C GLY A 40 5.92 -5.02 -1.76
N SER A 41 5.15 -6.08 -2.03
CA SER A 41 3.72 -5.97 -2.39
C SER A 41 2.86 -5.34 -1.29
N VAL A 42 3.30 -5.41 -0.03
CA VAL A 42 2.60 -4.83 1.13
C VAL A 42 3.31 -3.55 1.61
N ILE A 43 4.65 -3.57 1.66
CA ILE A 43 5.44 -2.43 2.16
C ILE A 43 5.28 -1.20 1.25
N PHE A 44 5.27 -1.39 -0.08
CA PHE A 44 5.18 -0.26 -1.01
C PHE A 44 3.86 0.52 -0.90
N PRO A 45 2.67 -0.13 -0.95
CA PRO A 45 1.41 0.58 -0.74
C PRO A 45 1.31 1.27 0.62
N LEU A 46 1.87 0.68 1.68
CA LEU A 46 1.92 1.31 3.00
C LEU A 46 2.72 2.61 2.99
N LEU A 47 3.93 2.59 2.40
CA LEU A 47 4.77 3.79 2.29
C LEU A 47 4.08 4.89 1.49
N VAL A 48 3.46 4.54 0.35
CA VAL A 48 2.70 5.48 -0.48
C VAL A 48 1.53 6.08 0.30
N GLY A 49 0.79 5.25 1.05
CA GLY A 49 -0.31 5.71 1.90
C GLY A 49 0.15 6.67 2.99
N VAL A 50 1.22 6.35 3.72
CA VAL A 50 1.79 7.21 4.77
C VAL A 50 2.22 8.56 4.21
N ILE A 51 2.90 8.57 3.06
CA ILE A 51 3.33 9.80 2.39
C ILE A 51 2.12 10.63 1.94
N ALA A 52 1.09 10.01 1.39
CA ALA A 52 -0.14 10.70 1.01
C ALA A 52 -0.83 11.34 2.23
N VAL A 53 -0.91 10.65 3.37
CA VAL A 53 -1.43 11.21 4.64
C VAL A 53 -0.57 12.36 5.13
N TYR A 54 0.75 12.22 5.09
CA TYR A 54 1.67 13.29 5.49
C TYR A 54 1.45 14.56 4.68
N PHE A 55 1.35 14.45 3.35
CA PHE A 55 1.06 15.59 2.48
C PHE A 55 -0.34 16.17 2.67
N MET A 56 -1.33 15.37 3.07
CA MET A 56 -2.65 15.89 3.45
C MET A 56 -2.62 16.67 4.75
N LYS A 57 -1.82 16.25 5.75
CA LYS A 57 -1.74 16.91 7.06
C LYS A 57 -0.96 18.22 7.01
N LYS A 58 0.05 18.30 6.14
CA LYS A 58 0.93 19.48 6.00
C LYS A 58 0.27 20.66 5.27
N ASN A 59 -0.89 20.45 4.63
CA ASN A 59 -1.50 21.38 3.68
C ASN A 59 -2.93 21.75 4.08
#